data_AF-A0A445C1H6-F1
#
_entry.id   AF-A0A445C1H6-F1
#
_cell.length_a   1.000
_cell.length_b   1.000
_cell.length_c   1.000
_cell.angle_alpha   90.00
_cell.angle_beta   90.00
_cell.angle_gamma   90.00
#
_symmetry.space_group_name_H-M   'P 1'
#
loop_
_entity.id
_entity.type
_entity.pdbx_description
1 polymer ?
#
loop_
_entity_poly.entity_id
_entity_poly.type
_entity_poly.pdbx_seq_one_letter_code
_entity_poly.pdbx_strand_id
1 'polypeptide(L)'
;MNIDPFTGNYYPTVFFNEFWLLRDKLIALNETVTELPLNLEVGPISMTKWQLFMQIDQSFQIHRNYGSMLEGEADELKRVFLEGNPYLLGVTMIVSLLHSVFDFLAFKNDIQFWNKNKSMEGLSAKTVVVSFICQLIIFLYLLDNDTSWMILASSGIGVVIEFWKIGKAMRIEIDRTGKIPMLRLRDRESYVRNKTKEYDDIAMKYLSYVLFLLVAGFSIYSLMYERHKSWYSWILSSLTSCVYMFGFIMMCPQLFINYKLKSVAHLPWRQMTYKFLNTIIDDLFAFVIKMPTLHRLSVFRDDLIFLIYLYQRWIYPVDKKRVNEFGFGGEDDDQAVESSEVVAAKEEEKKTN
;
A
#
# COMPACT_ATOMS: atom_id res chain seq x y z
N MET A 1 -17.12 -43.86 6.70
CA MET A 1 -16.15 -44.85 7.23
C MET A 1 -16.14 -46.02 6.28
N ASN A 2 -14.97 -46.36 5.72
CA ASN A 2 -14.85 -47.51 4.83
C ASN A 2 -14.77 -48.78 5.68
N ILE A 3 -15.65 -49.74 5.40
CA ILE A 3 -15.69 -51.06 6.06
C ILE A 3 -15.23 -52.08 5.03
N ASP A 4 -14.39 -53.02 5.43
CA ASP A 4 -13.99 -54.14 4.58
C ASP A 4 -15.20 -55.05 4.33
N PRO A 5 -15.66 -55.20 3.08
CA PRO A 5 -16.83 -56.00 2.75
C PRO A 5 -16.68 -57.50 3.09
N PHE A 6 -15.46 -58.01 3.29
CA PHE A 6 -15.23 -59.42 3.62
C PHE A 6 -15.11 -59.70 5.11
N THR A 7 -14.45 -58.83 5.87
CA THR A 7 -14.20 -59.06 7.30
C THR A 7 -15.13 -58.28 8.22
N GLY A 8 -15.88 -57.31 7.69
CA GLY A 8 -16.73 -56.42 8.51
C GLY A 8 -15.94 -55.47 9.42
N ASN A 9 -14.61 -55.48 9.33
CA ASN A 9 -13.73 -54.63 10.12
C ASN A 9 -13.57 -53.26 9.45
N TYR A 10 -13.28 -52.25 10.27
CA TYR A 10 -12.95 -50.92 9.78
C TYR A 10 -11.55 -50.90 9.17
N TYR A 11 -11.42 -50.26 8.00
CA TYR A 11 -10.09 -49.94 7.49
C TYR A 11 -9.37 -48.99 8.45
N PRO A 12 -8.04 -49.13 8.64
CA PRO A 12 -7.27 -48.16 9.39
C PRO A 12 -7.49 -46.77 8.76
N THR A 13 -7.72 -45.77 9.61
CA THR A 13 -7.89 -44.40 9.12
C THR A 13 -6.53 -43.89 8.66
N VAL A 14 -6.37 -43.75 7.34
CA VAL A 14 -5.18 -43.20 6.71
C VAL A 14 -5.43 -41.72 6.43
N PHE A 15 -4.54 -40.86 6.93
CA PHE A 15 -4.58 -39.43 6.68
C PHE A 15 -3.38 -39.05 5.81
N PHE A 16 -3.64 -38.51 4.63
CA PHE A 16 -2.61 -37.96 3.76
C PHE A 16 -2.30 -36.53 4.21
N ASN A 17 -1.10 -36.33 4.75
CA ASN A 17 -0.69 -35.02 5.20
C ASN A 17 -0.01 -34.23 4.08
N GLU A 18 -0.81 -33.47 3.33
CA GLU A 18 -0.31 -32.55 2.30
C GLU A 18 0.00 -31.15 2.86
N PHE A 19 -0.28 -30.90 4.14
CA PHE A 19 -0.18 -29.57 4.74
C PHE A 19 1.24 -29.00 4.66
N TRP A 20 2.27 -29.84 4.83
CA TRP A 20 3.68 -29.41 4.82
C TRP A 20 4.32 -29.40 3.43
N LEU A 21 3.57 -29.75 2.39
CA LEU A 21 4.05 -29.66 1.01
C LEU A 21 3.89 -28.21 0.51
N LEU A 22 5.04 -27.54 0.35
CA LEU A 22 5.15 -26.20 -0.23
C LEU A 22 5.20 -26.31 -1.76
N ARG A 23 4.46 -25.48 -2.49
CA ARG A 23 4.47 -25.46 -3.97
C ARG A 23 5.84 -25.15 -4.55
N ASP A 24 6.62 -24.28 -3.89
CA ASP A 24 7.99 -23.95 -4.25
C ASP A 24 8.91 -25.19 -4.30
N LYS A 25 8.56 -26.26 -3.59
CA LYS A 25 9.33 -27.52 -3.54
C LYS A 25 8.74 -28.62 -4.44
N LEU A 26 7.63 -28.34 -5.14
CA LEU A 26 7.08 -29.25 -6.14
C LEU A 26 7.91 -29.19 -7.42
N ILE A 27 8.15 -30.37 -8.00
CA ILE A 27 8.85 -30.49 -9.27
C ILE A 27 7.85 -30.21 -10.39
N ALA A 28 8.15 -29.23 -11.23
CA ALA A 28 7.33 -28.94 -12.40
C ALA A 28 7.43 -30.09 -13.40
N LEU A 29 6.29 -30.71 -13.73
CA LEU A 29 6.21 -31.77 -14.72
C LEU A 29 6.36 -31.17 -16.12
N ASN A 30 7.25 -31.74 -16.93
CA ASN A 30 7.44 -31.37 -18.33
C ASN A 30 7.69 -32.62 -19.18
N GLU A 31 7.73 -32.46 -20.51
CA GLU A 31 7.94 -33.58 -21.44
C GLU A 31 9.31 -34.26 -21.29
N THR A 32 10.28 -33.62 -20.63
CA THR A 32 11.64 -34.14 -20.44
C THR A 32 11.84 -34.89 -19.12
N VAL A 33 10.88 -34.86 -18.19
CA VAL A 33 10.96 -35.53 -16.89
C VAL A 33 10.23 -36.88 -16.96
N THR A 34 10.99 -37.96 -17.07
CA THR A 34 10.47 -39.33 -17.18
C THR A 34 10.38 -40.07 -15.85
N GLU A 35 11.14 -39.64 -14.84
CA GLU A 35 11.23 -40.29 -13.53
C GLU A 35 11.21 -39.23 -12.42
N LEU A 36 10.56 -39.55 -11.29
CA LEU A 36 10.42 -38.65 -10.14
C LEU A 36 10.79 -39.39 -8.85
N PRO A 37 11.57 -38.78 -7.96
CA PRO A 37 11.85 -39.35 -6.65
C PRO A 37 10.60 -39.31 -5.77
N LEU A 38 10.08 -40.48 -5.38
CA LEU A 38 8.96 -40.61 -4.46
C LEU A 38 9.49 -40.85 -3.03
N ASN A 39 9.34 -39.87 -2.16
CA ASN A 39 9.65 -39.99 -0.74
C ASN A 39 8.36 -40.20 0.05
N LEU A 40 8.19 -41.35 0.68
CA LEU A 40 7.04 -41.67 1.53
C LEU A 40 7.50 -41.78 2.98
N GLU A 41 6.90 -40.97 3.85
CA GLU A 41 7.07 -41.07 5.30
C GLU A 41 5.76 -41.57 5.91
N VAL A 42 5.82 -42.71 6.61
CA VAL A 42 4.67 -43.31 7.27
C VAL A 42 4.95 -43.36 8.77
N GLY A 43 4.07 -42.74 9.56
CA GLY A 43 4.21 -42.69 11.00
C GLY A 43 2.86 -42.56 11.71
N PRO A 44 2.77 -43.00 12.98
CA PRO A 44 1.56 -42.82 13.78
C PRO A 44 1.38 -41.35 14.16
N ILE A 45 0.13 -40.88 14.15
CA ILE A 45 -0.25 -39.53 14.59
C ILE A 45 -1.18 -39.62 15.79
N SER A 46 -1.01 -38.73 16.77
CA SER A 46 -1.96 -38.64 17.89
C SER A 46 -3.31 -38.09 17.43
N MET A 47 -4.39 -38.49 18.10
CA MET A 47 -5.74 -38.03 17.78
C MET A 47 -5.87 -36.50 17.82
N THR A 48 -5.24 -35.86 18.80
CA THR A 48 -5.26 -34.39 18.96
C THR A 48 -4.53 -33.68 17.83
N LYS A 49 -3.36 -34.19 17.41
CA LYS A 49 -2.60 -33.62 16.30
C LYS A 49 -3.35 -33.81 14.97
N TRP A 50 -3.99 -34.96 14.79
CA TRP A 50 -4.83 -35.21 13.62
C TRP A 50 -6.05 -34.28 13.56
N GLN A 51 -6.78 -34.13 14.66
CA GLN A 51 -7.91 -33.19 14.75
C GLN A 51 -7.47 -31.74 14.47
N LEU A 52 -6.32 -31.33 15.00
CA LEU A 52 -5.77 -30.00 14.71
C LEU A 52 -5.47 -29.81 13.21
N PHE A 53 -4.83 -30.79 12.57
CA PHE A 53 -4.57 -30.71 11.12
C PHE A 53 -5.86 -30.66 10.31
N MET A 54 -6.86 -31.47 10.65
CA MET A 54 -8.17 -31.42 10.01
C MET A 54 -8.84 -30.04 10.17
N GLN A 55 -8.76 -29.45 11.36
CA GLN A 55 -9.31 -28.13 11.64
C GLN A 55 -8.60 -27.04 10.83
N ILE A 56 -7.26 -27.08 10.80
CA ILE A 56 -6.46 -26.12 10.02
C ILE A 56 -6.74 -26.25 8.53
N ASP A 57 -6.76 -27.48 8.01
CA ASP A 57 -7.05 -27.72 6.59
C ASP A 57 -8.45 -27.24 6.22
N GLN A 58 -9.45 -27.55 7.04
CA GLN A 58 -10.80 -27.03 6.87
C GLN A 58 -10.85 -25.49 6.92
N SER A 59 -10.16 -24.86 7.88
CA SER A 59 -10.07 -23.40 7.95
C SER A 59 -9.42 -22.81 6.71
N PHE A 60 -8.32 -23.37 6.22
CA PHE A 60 -7.66 -22.93 4.99
C PHE A 60 -8.53 -23.14 3.76
N GLN A 61 -9.24 -24.25 3.65
CA GLN A 61 -10.19 -24.50 2.58
C GLN A 61 -11.35 -23.49 2.61
N ILE A 62 -11.90 -23.18 3.79
CA ILE A 62 -12.90 -22.12 3.97
C ILE A 62 -12.32 -20.79 3.50
N HIS A 63 -11.15 -20.38 4.00
CA HIS A 63 -10.52 -19.11 3.63
C HIS A 63 -10.23 -18.99 2.13
N ARG A 64 -9.84 -20.09 1.48
CA ARG A 64 -9.65 -20.19 0.03
C ARG A 64 -10.97 -20.09 -0.73
N ASN A 65 -12.02 -20.79 -0.29
CA ASN A 65 -13.35 -20.75 -0.91
C ASN A 65 -14.02 -19.37 -0.79
N TYR A 66 -13.77 -18.66 0.32
CA TYR A 66 -14.23 -17.28 0.51
C TYR A 66 -13.35 -16.24 -0.21
N GLY A 67 -12.26 -16.66 -0.87
CA GLY A 67 -11.32 -15.75 -1.54
C GLY A 67 -10.53 -14.83 -0.61
N SER A 68 -10.61 -15.06 0.71
CA SER A 68 -9.94 -14.27 1.75
C SER A 68 -8.47 -14.63 1.95
N MET A 69 -8.02 -15.76 1.41
CA MET A 69 -6.62 -16.19 1.43
C MET A 69 -6.23 -16.70 0.04
N LEU A 70 -5.30 -15.99 -0.60
CA LEU A 70 -4.74 -16.41 -1.88
C LEU A 70 -3.88 -17.66 -1.66
N GLU A 71 -3.81 -18.54 -2.67
CA GLU A 71 -3.07 -19.81 -2.58
C GLU A 71 -1.59 -19.65 -2.20
N GLY A 72 -0.99 -18.48 -2.48
CA GLY A 72 0.39 -18.17 -2.08
C GLY A 72 0.56 -17.86 -0.58
N GLU A 73 -0.43 -17.27 0.09
CA GLU A 73 -0.32 -16.93 1.52
C GLU A 73 -0.43 -18.14 2.43
N ALA A 74 -1.23 -19.14 2.03
CA ALA A 74 -1.29 -20.41 2.75
C ALA A 74 0.10 -21.09 2.79
N ASP A 75 0.82 -21.02 1.67
CA ASP A 75 2.18 -21.56 1.55
C ASP A 75 3.22 -20.71 2.27
N GLU A 76 3.09 -19.38 2.28
CA GLU A 76 3.96 -18.53 3.11
C GLU A 76 3.71 -18.75 4.61
N LEU A 77 2.47 -18.90 5.07
CA LEU A 77 2.17 -19.30 6.45
C LEU A 77 2.79 -20.66 6.78
N LYS A 78 2.59 -21.67 5.92
CA LYS A 78 3.22 -22.99 6.08
C LYS A 78 4.74 -22.90 6.12
N ARG A 79 5.34 -22.05 5.28
CA ARG A 79 6.79 -21.79 5.26
C ARG A 79 7.25 -21.20 6.58
N VAL A 80 6.54 -20.22 7.12
CA VAL A 80 6.87 -19.64 8.43
C VAL A 80 6.69 -20.68 9.56
N PHE A 81 5.72 -21.59 9.48
CA PHE A 81 5.58 -22.68 10.46
C PHE A 81 6.66 -23.77 10.32
N LEU A 82 7.15 -24.05 9.11
CA LEU A 82 8.20 -25.06 8.82
C LEU A 82 9.62 -24.55 9.07
N GLU A 83 9.89 -23.33 8.60
CA GLU A 83 11.24 -22.75 8.49
C GLU A 83 11.44 -21.62 9.53
N GLY A 84 10.37 -21.12 10.16
CA GLY A 84 10.40 -19.94 11.01
C GLY A 84 10.65 -20.22 12.49
N ASN A 85 11.40 -19.32 13.12
CA ASN A 85 11.48 -19.21 14.57
C ASN A 85 10.09 -18.77 15.11
N PRO A 86 9.49 -19.45 16.11
CA PRO A 86 8.18 -19.06 16.66
C PRO A 86 8.12 -17.62 17.17
N TYR A 87 9.25 -17.05 17.60
CA TYR A 87 9.33 -15.62 17.95
C TYR A 87 9.15 -14.71 16.73
N LEU A 88 9.71 -15.08 15.57
CA LEU A 88 9.57 -14.31 14.34
C LEU A 88 8.10 -14.31 13.88
N LEU A 89 7.43 -15.47 13.91
CA LEU A 89 6.01 -15.60 13.57
C LEU A 89 5.12 -14.71 14.45
N GLY A 90 5.36 -14.72 15.78
CA GLY A 90 4.60 -13.89 16.71
C GLY A 90 4.79 -12.40 16.44
N VAL A 91 6.02 -11.96 16.14
CA VAL A 91 6.31 -10.58 15.76
C VAL A 91 5.61 -10.23 14.45
N THR A 92 5.67 -11.08 13.42
CA THR A 92 4.99 -10.84 12.14
C THR A 92 3.49 -10.62 12.33
N MET A 93 2.83 -11.47 13.15
CA MET A 93 1.39 -11.32 13.41
C MET A 93 1.05 -10.00 14.10
N ILE A 94 1.82 -9.61 15.12
CA ILE A 94 1.59 -8.35 15.84
C ILE A 94 1.79 -7.16 14.90
N VAL A 95 2.85 -7.20 14.09
CA VAL A 95 3.17 -6.15 13.13
C VAL A 95 2.08 -6.05 12.05
N SER A 96 1.51 -7.17 11.58
CA SER A 96 0.37 -7.18 10.62
C SER A 96 -0.88 -6.56 11.17
N LEU A 97 -1.18 -6.82 12.45
CA LEU A 97 -2.30 -6.19 13.13
C LEU A 97 -2.08 -4.68 13.27
N LEU A 98 -0.89 -4.26 13.69
CA LEU A 98 -0.57 -2.82 13.84
C LEU A 98 -0.61 -2.09 12.50
N HIS A 99 -0.07 -2.67 11.44
CA HIS A 99 -0.11 -2.11 10.09
C HIS A 99 -1.55 -1.86 9.64
N SER A 100 -2.42 -2.88 9.75
CA SER A 100 -3.82 -2.78 9.37
C SER A 100 -4.56 -1.67 10.14
N VAL A 101 -4.24 -1.50 11.43
CA VAL A 101 -4.82 -0.45 12.27
C VAL A 101 -4.37 0.94 11.83
N PHE A 102 -3.08 1.13 11.56
CA PHE A 102 -2.54 2.42 11.15
C PHE A 102 -2.98 2.81 9.73
N ASP A 103 -3.07 1.87 8.80
CA ASP A 103 -3.70 2.07 7.49
C ASP A 103 -5.15 2.55 7.63
N PHE A 104 -5.93 1.88 8.46
CA PHE A 104 -7.31 2.30 8.72
C PHE A 104 -7.39 3.71 9.31
N LEU A 105 -6.51 4.06 10.25
CA LEU A 105 -6.44 5.40 10.83
C LEU A 105 -6.01 6.46 9.81
N ALA A 106 -5.06 6.13 8.93
CA ALA A 106 -4.61 7.01 7.86
C ALA A 106 -5.75 7.27 6.86
N PHE A 107 -6.45 6.23 6.39
CA PHE A 107 -7.61 6.36 5.51
C PHE A 107 -8.75 7.13 6.15
N LYS A 108 -9.06 6.84 7.42
CA LYS A 108 -10.11 7.57 8.16
C LYS A 108 -9.79 9.06 8.25
N ASN A 109 -8.55 9.41 8.56
CA ASN A 109 -8.13 10.80 8.68
C ASN A 109 -8.21 11.53 7.33
N ASP A 110 -7.77 10.88 6.25
CA ASP A 110 -7.80 11.41 4.90
C ASP A 110 -9.24 11.63 4.39
N ILE A 111 -10.12 10.64 4.56
CA ILE A 111 -11.56 10.79 4.24
C ILE A 111 -12.18 11.93 5.06
N GLN A 112 -11.86 12.01 6.36
CA GLN A 112 -12.37 13.07 7.23
C GLN A 112 -11.93 14.46 6.74
N PHE A 113 -10.68 14.61 6.30
CA PHE A 113 -10.15 15.86 5.75
C PHE A 113 -10.91 16.28 4.49
N TRP A 114 -11.01 15.40 3.49
CA TRP A 114 -11.73 15.68 2.23
C TRP A 114 -13.25 15.85 2.40
N ASN A 115 -13.82 15.29 3.48
CA ASN A 115 -15.23 15.47 3.78
C ASN A 115 -15.50 16.82 4.49
N LYS A 116 -14.64 17.23 5.43
CA LYS A 116 -14.78 18.47 6.21
C LYS A 116 -14.27 19.71 5.48
N ASN A 117 -13.28 19.59 4.60
CA ASN A 117 -12.68 20.73 3.94
C ASN A 117 -13.64 21.37 2.92
N LYS A 118 -14.06 22.61 3.19
CA LYS A 118 -14.98 23.39 2.34
C LYS A 118 -14.25 24.37 1.40
N SER A 119 -13.01 24.73 1.75
CA SER A 119 -12.14 25.57 0.92
C SER A 119 -11.15 24.66 0.18
N MET A 120 -11.28 24.57 -1.15
CA MET A 120 -10.31 23.84 -1.98
C MET A 120 -9.04 24.67 -2.27
N GLU A 121 -8.79 25.71 -1.47
CA GLU A 121 -7.68 26.61 -1.66
C GLU A 121 -6.37 25.86 -1.38
N GLY A 122 -5.52 25.73 -2.41
CA GLY A 122 -4.26 24.97 -2.34
C GLY A 122 -4.33 23.52 -2.85
N LEU A 123 -5.50 22.94 -3.10
CA LEU A 123 -5.64 21.58 -3.65
C LEU A 123 -5.88 21.63 -5.16
N SER A 124 -4.92 21.13 -5.95
CA SER A 124 -5.05 21.05 -7.41
C SER A 124 -5.81 19.80 -7.83
N ALA A 125 -6.91 19.95 -8.58
CA ALA A 125 -7.65 18.82 -9.16
C ALA A 125 -6.76 17.97 -10.09
N LYS A 126 -5.79 18.61 -10.78
CA LYS A 126 -4.81 17.92 -11.63
C LYS A 126 -3.90 17.00 -10.81
N THR A 127 -3.45 17.45 -9.64
CA THR A 127 -2.63 16.64 -8.73
C THR A 127 -3.41 15.45 -8.18
N VAL A 128 -4.71 15.60 -7.90
CA VAL A 128 -5.57 14.49 -7.46
C VAL A 128 -5.67 13.41 -8.55
N VAL A 129 -5.89 13.80 -9.81
CA VAL A 129 -5.97 12.84 -10.93
C VAL A 129 -4.64 12.13 -11.15
N VAL A 130 -3.53 12.85 -11.10
CA VAL A 130 -2.18 12.24 -11.23
C VAL A 130 -1.92 11.27 -10.08
N SER A 131 -2.31 11.62 -8.86
CA SER A 131 -2.15 10.75 -7.68
C SER A 131 -2.95 9.46 -7.81
N PHE A 132 -4.20 9.53 -8.28
CA PHE A 132 -5.00 8.34 -8.57
C PHE A 132 -4.37 7.42 -9.62
N ILE A 133 -3.87 7.98 -10.73
CA ILE A 133 -3.20 7.20 -11.79
C ILE A 133 -1.95 6.51 -11.22
N CYS A 134 -1.16 7.22 -10.42
CA CYS A 134 0.01 6.65 -9.75
C CYS A 134 -0.37 5.50 -8.81
N GLN A 135 -1.39 5.70 -7.97
CA GLN A 135 -1.89 4.68 -7.04
C GLN A 135 -2.43 3.45 -7.78
N LEU A 136 -3.12 3.66 -8.91
CA LEU A 136 -3.64 2.58 -9.74
C LEU A 136 -2.53 1.75 -10.38
N ILE A 137 -1.47 2.40 -10.90
CA ILE A 137 -0.29 1.72 -11.46
C ILE A 137 0.40 0.87 -10.38
N ILE A 138 0.59 1.42 -9.18
CA ILE A 138 1.19 0.69 -8.05
C ILE A 138 0.33 -0.51 -7.67
N PHE A 139 -0.99 -0.33 -7.54
CA PHE A 139 -1.91 -1.42 -7.22
C PHE A 139 -1.85 -2.55 -8.26
N LEU A 140 -1.88 -2.22 -9.55
CA LEU A 140 -1.76 -3.21 -10.62
C LEU A 140 -0.41 -3.95 -10.54
N TYR A 141 0.67 -3.25 -10.23
CA TYR A 141 1.98 -3.86 -10.07
C TYR A 141 2.03 -4.82 -8.87
N LEU A 142 1.45 -4.44 -7.74
CA LEU A 142 1.34 -5.34 -6.57
C LEU A 142 0.49 -6.57 -6.90
N LEU A 143 -0.59 -6.39 -7.67
CA LEU A 143 -1.44 -7.49 -8.14
C LEU A 143 -0.68 -8.47 -9.04
N ASP A 144 0.19 -8.00 -9.94
CA ASP A 144 0.97 -8.83 -10.87
C ASP A 144 2.15 -9.57 -10.20
N ASN A 145 2.63 -9.06 -9.06
CA ASN A 145 3.78 -9.60 -8.34
C ASN A 145 3.41 -10.53 -7.17
N ASP A 146 2.16 -11.00 -7.10
CA ASP A 146 1.70 -11.98 -6.10
C ASP A 146 2.01 -11.54 -4.65
N THR A 147 1.83 -10.24 -4.33
CA THR A 147 2.12 -9.69 -2.99
C THR A 147 1.10 -10.13 -1.93
N SER A 148 1.45 -9.97 -0.65
CA SER A 148 0.51 -10.28 0.45
C SER A 148 -0.84 -9.58 0.26
N TRP A 149 -1.90 -10.33 0.52
CA TRP A 149 -3.28 -9.89 0.42
C TRP A 149 -3.55 -8.69 1.32
N MET A 150 -2.92 -8.61 2.49
CA MET A 150 -3.05 -7.47 3.40
C MET A 150 -2.63 -6.15 2.73
N ILE A 151 -1.47 -6.14 2.09
CA ILE A 151 -0.91 -4.96 1.40
C ILE A 151 -1.69 -4.68 0.11
N LEU A 152 -2.09 -5.73 -0.61
CA LEU A 152 -2.92 -5.60 -1.80
C LEU A 152 -4.30 -4.99 -1.46
N ALA A 153 -4.91 -5.42 -0.36
CA ALA A 153 -6.18 -4.92 0.11
C ALA A 153 -6.09 -3.46 0.57
N SER A 154 -5.06 -3.09 1.33
CA SER A 154 -4.87 -1.70 1.74
C SER A 154 -4.59 -0.78 0.54
N SER A 155 -3.73 -1.21 -0.40
CA SER A 155 -3.50 -0.48 -1.66
C SER A 155 -4.78 -0.35 -2.50
N GLY A 156 -5.60 -1.40 -2.55
CA GLY A 156 -6.89 -1.39 -3.27
C GLY A 156 -7.91 -0.42 -2.66
N ILE A 157 -8.03 -0.39 -1.33
CA ILE A 157 -8.83 0.62 -0.62
C ILE A 157 -8.31 2.02 -0.94
N GLY A 158 -6.98 2.21 -0.98
CA GLY A 158 -6.35 3.47 -1.39
C GLY A 158 -6.79 3.94 -2.78
N VAL A 159 -6.82 3.05 -3.78
CA VAL A 159 -7.31 3.36 -5.14
C VAL A 159 -8.77 3.84 -5.11
N VAL A 160 -9.63 3.18 -4.34
CA VAL A 160 -11.05 3.56 -4.22
C VAL A 160 -11.20 4.95 -3.57
N ILE A 161 -10.41 5.23 -2.53
CA ILE A 161 -10.41 6.53 -1.86
C ILE A 161 -9.93 7.63 -2.81
N GLU A 162 -8.84 7.41 -3.53
CA GLU A 162 -8.33 8.37 -4.54
C GLU A 162 -9.35 8.62 -5.66
N PHE A 163 -10.04 7.57 -6.12
CA PHE A 163 -11.12 7.71 -7.09
C PHE A 163 -12.29 8.55 -6.53
N TRP A 164 -12.67 8.33 -5.28
CA TRP A 164 -13.69 9.15 -4.61
C TRP A 164 -13.27 10.62 -4.50
N LYS A 165 -11.99 10.90 -4.22
CA LYS A 165 -11.45 12.28 -4.19
C LYS A 165 -11.60 12.98 -5.54
N ILE A 166 -11.39 12.27 -6.65
CA ILE A 166 -11.61 12.84 -8.00
C ILE A 166 -13.06 13.34 -8.14
N GLY A 167 -14.03 12.55 -7.72
CA GLY A 167 -15.45 12.93 -7.76
C GLY A 167 -15.80 14.14 -6.88
N LYS A 168 -15.08 14.32 -5.77
CA LYS A 168 -15.19 15.49 -4.88
C LYS A 168 -14.46 16.73 -5.43
N ALA A 169 -13.29 16.54 -6.05
CA ALA A 169 -12.41 17.60 -6.51
C ALA A 169 -12.86 18.21 -7.86
N MET A 170 -13.56 17.44 -8.68
CA MET A 170 -14.03 17.90 -9.99
C MET A 170 -15.55 18.13 -9.98
N ARG A 171 -16.00 19.35 -10.31
CA ARG A 171 -17.37 19.53 -10.82
C ARG A 171 -17.39 19.12 -12.28
N ILE A 172 -17.90 17.92 -12.56
CA ILE A 172 -18.09 17.46 -13.93
C ILE A 172 -19.32 18.18 -14.51
N GLU A 173 -19.11 19.35 -15.12
CA GLU A 173 -20.11 19.95 -16.00
C GLU A 173 -20.01 19.26 -17.37
N ILE A 174 -20.96 18.37 -17.66
CA ILE A 174 -21.08 17.72 -18.96
C ILE A 174 -21.73 18.71 -19.92
N ASP A 175 -20.91 19.43 -20.68
CA ASP A 175 -21.37 20.31 -21.76
C ASP A 175 -21.88 19.44 -22.93
N ARG A 176 -23.19 19.19 -23.00
CA ARG A 176 -23.85 18.39 -24.07
C ARG A 176 -24.05 19.21 -25.36
N THR A 177 -23.04 19.94 -25.81
CA THR A 177 -23.15 20.82 -26.99
C THR A 177 -22.39 20.28 -28.22
N GLY A 178 -22.10 18.98 -28.28
CA GLY A 178 -21.48 18.34 -29.47
C GLY A 178 -21.52 16.79 -29.48
N LYS A 179 -21.29 16.20 -30.66
CA LYS A 179 -21.34 14.73 -30.95
C LYS A 179 -20.26 13.89 -30.26
N ILE A 180 -19.28 14.51 -29.60
CA ILE A 180 -18.29 13.84 -28.75
C ILE A 180 -18.30 14.59 -27.41
N PRO A 181 -18.63 13.94 -26.27
CA PRO A 181 -18.65 14.61 -24.97
C PRO A 181 -17.22 15.01 -24.59
N MET A 182 -16.93 16.32 -24.67
CA MET A 182 -15.64 16.86 -24.30
C MET A 182 -15.65 17.18 -22.80
N LEU A 183 -14.93 16.40 -21.99
CA LEU A 183 -14.74 16.65 -20.56
C LEU A 183 -14.01 18.00 -20.38
N ARG A 184 -14.75 19.07 -20.07
CA ARG A 184 -14.15 20.36 -19.68
C ARG A 184 -13.87 20.36 -18.19
N LEU A 185 -12.61 20.09 -17.84
CA LEU A 185 -12.07 20.32 -16.50
C LEU A 185 -12.06 21.84 -16.23
N ARG A 186 -13.03 22.34 -15.47
CA ARG A 186 -13.02 23.74 -15.00
C ARG A 186 -12.50 23.75 -13.56
N ASP A 187 -11.28 24.26 -13.38
CA ASP A 187 -10.72 24.52 -12.05
C ASP A 187 -11.59 25.57 -11.35
N ARG A 188 -11.89 25.37 -10.06
CA ARG A 188 -12.50 26.40 -9.22
C ARG A 188 -11.43 27.47 -9.00
N GLU A 189 -11.49 28.57 -9.74
CA GLU A 189 -10.52 29.65 -9.65
C GLU A 189 -10.53 30.30 -8.26
N SER A 190 -9.48 30.01 -7.50
CA SER A 190 -8.77 30.98 -6.65
C SER A 190 -7.33 30.50 -6.49
N TYR A 191 -6.54 30.62 -7.56
CA TYR A 191 -5.09 30.42 -7.49
C TYR A 191 -4.42 31.78 -7.30
N VAL A 192 -4.19 32.16 -6.05
CA VAL A 192 -3.36 33.31 -5.72
C VAL A 192 -1.93 33.01 -6.20
N ARG A 193 -1.52 33.76 -7.22
CA ARG A 193 -0.23 33.68 -7.91
C ARG A 193 0.87 34.15 -6.97
N ASN A 194 1.42 33.25 -6.14
CA ASN A 194 2.49 33.58 -5.21
C ASN A 194 3.88 33.31 -5.82
N LYS A 195 4.88 34.14 -5.49
CA LYS A 195 6.26 34.13 -6.02
C LYS A 195 7.01 32.79 -5.86
N THR A 196 6.49 31.89 -5.04
CA THR A 196 7.02 30.53 -4.82
C THR A 196 6.89 29.63 -6.05
N LYS A 197 5.91 29.88 -6.93
CA LYS A 197 5.58 29.02 -8.08
C LYS A 197 6.60 29.05 -9.21
N GLU A 198 7.26 30.18 -9.45
CA GLU A 198 8.27 30.29 -10.51
C GLU A 198 9.50 29.42 -10.24
N TYR A 199 9.92 29.33 -8.97
CA TYR A 199 11.03 28.45 -8.59
C TYR A 199 10.64 26.98 -8.67
N ASP A 200 9.38 26.67 -8.37
CA ASP A 200 8.82 25.31 -8.42
C ASP A 200 8.69 24.82 -9.87
N ASP A 201 8.17 25.66 -10.78
CA ASP A 201 8.02 25.34 -12.21
C ASP A 201 9.37 25.12 -12.91
N ILE A 202 10.39 25.91 -12.55
CA ILE A 202 11.73 25.77 -13.11
C ILE A 202 12.40 24.48 -12.59
N ALA A 203 12.34 24.23 -11.28
CA ALA A 203 12.90 23.02 -10.69
C ALA A 203 12.22 21.76 -11.26
N MET A 204 10.89 21.75 -11.35
CA MET A 204 10.14 20.62 -11.91
C MET A 204 10.43 20.37 -13.38
N LYS A 205 10.64 21.42 -14.19
CA LYS A 205 10.99 21.27 -15.61
C LYS A 205 12.35 20.61 -15.81
N TYR A 206 13.40 21.06 -15.13
CA TYR A 206 14.73 20.46 -15.28
C TYR A 206 14.80 19.06 -14.68
N LEU A 207 14.19 18.88 -13.52
CA LEU A 207 14.19 17.62 -12.80
C LEU A 207 13.40 16.53 -13.57
N SER A 208 12.28 16.89 -14.20
CA SER A 208 11.52 15.96 -15.06
C SER A 208 12.27 15.50 -16.31
N TYR A 209 13.08 16.36 -16.95
CA TYR A 209 13.90 15.95 -18.11
C TYR A 209 14.97 14.93 -17.73
N VAL A 210 15.72 15.19 -16.65
CA VAL A 210 16.70 14.24 -16.12
C VAL A 210 16.00 12.94 -15.74
N LEU A 211 14.80 13.02 -15.20
CA LEU A 211 14.05 11.84 -14.81
C LEU A 211 13.60 10.99 -15.99
N PHE A 212 13.05 11.61 -17.02
CA PHE A 212 12.60 10.91 -18.21
C PHE A 212 13.77 10.13 -18.83
N LEU A 213 14.97 10.71 -18.82
CA LEU A 213 16.21 10.03 -19.23
C LEU A 213 16.56 8.84 -18.33
N LEU A 214 16.51 9.01 -16.99
CA LEU A 214 16.82 7.94 -16.03
C LEU A 214 15.80 6.79 -16.09
N VAL A 215 14.50 7.10 -16.20
CA VAL A 215 13.42 6.11 -16.33
C VAL A 215 13.52 5.37 -17.67
N ALA A 216 13.77 6.08 -18.76
CA ALA A 216 13.99 5.45 -20.06
C ALA A 216 15.22 4.53 -20.02
N GLY A 217 16.32 4.99 -19.41
CA GLY A 217 17.53 4.19 -19.22
C GLY A 217 17.28 2.94 -18.37
N PHE A 218 16.57 3.07 -17.25
CA PHE A 218 16.20 1.94 -16.39
C PHE A 218 15.25 0.95 -17.09
N SER A 219 14.26 1.45 -17.84
CA SER A 219 13.31 0.61 -18.58
C SER A 219 14.01 -0.20 -19.69
N ILE A 220 14.96 0.41 -20.41
CA ILE A 220 15.79 -0.28 -21.41
C ILE A 220 16.73 -1.29 -20.74
N TYR A 221 17.38 -0.92 -19.64
CA TYR A 221 18.22 -1.84 -18.86
C TYR A 221 17.43 -3.05 -18.36
N SER A 222 16.28 -2.82 -17.74
CA SER A 222 15.40 -3.88 -17.24
C SER A 222 14.93 -4.79 -18.39
N LEU A 223 14.63 -4.23 -19.57
CA LEU A 223 14.28 -5.05 -20.74
C LEU A 223 15.43 -5.96 -21.22
N MET A 224 16.67 -5.49 -21.14
CA MET A 224 17.84 -6.22 -21.62
C MET A 224 18.36 -7.28 -20.64
N TYR A 225 18.30 -7.01 -19.34
CA TYR A 225 19.02 -7.80 -18.33
C TYR A 225 18.12 -8.53 -17.32
N GLU A 226 16.85 -8.15 -17.17
CA GLU A 226 15.93 -8.78 -16.21
C GLU A 226 14.98 -9.77 -16.90
N ARG A 227 14.57 -10.81 -16.16
CA ARG A 227 13.59 -11.79 -16.64
C ARG A 227 12.19 -11.31 -16.28
N HIS A 228 11.36 -11.11 -17.31
CA HIS A 228 9.96 -10.68 -17.18
C HIS A 228 9.01 -11.83 -17.43
N LYS A 229 7.93 -11.93 -16.64
CA LYS A 229 6.86 -12.93 -16.87
C LYS A 229 6.16 -12.72 -18.22
N SER A 230 5.97 -11.46 -18.62
CA SER A 230 5.31 -11.07 -19.88
C SER A 230 5.65 -9.62 -20.26
N TRP A 231 5.32 -9.21 -21.49
CA TRP A 231 5.38 -7.80 -21.92
C TRP A 231 4.53 -6.87 -21.05
N TYR A 232 3.39 -7.36 -20.56
CA TYR A 232 2.54 -6.62 -19.62
C TYR A 232 3.28 -6.35 -18.30
N SER A 233 3.90 -7.39 -17.73
CA SER A 233 4.68 -7.28 -16.49
C SER A 233 5.88 -6.33 -16.62
N TRP A 234 6.56 -6.34 -17.78
CA TRP A 234 7.65 -5.40 -18.05
C TRP A 234 7.18 -3.94 -18.15
N ILE A 235 6.12 -3.66 -18.91
CA ILE A 235 5.55 -2.31 -19.04
C ILE A 235 5.11 -1.81 -17.67
N LEU A 236 4.43 -2.66 -16.91
CA LEU A 236 3.91 -2.32 -15.59
C LEU A 236 5.03 -2.06 -14.59
N SER A 237 6.08 -2.89 -14.58
CA SER A 237 7.29 -2.67 -13.78
C SER A 237 7.99 -1.35 -14.15
N SER A 238 8.08 -1.04 -15.44
CA SER A 238 8.67 0.22 -15.93
C SER A 238 7.84 1.44 -15.53
N LEU A 239 6.51 1.35 -15.63
CA LEU A 239 5.58 2.41 -15.21
C LEU A 239 5.65 2.63 -13.71
N THR A 240 5.68 1.57 -12.91
CA THR A 240 5.82 1.64 -11.46
C THR A 240 7.14 2.30 -11.05
N SER A 241 8.23 1.95 -11.73
CA SER A 241 9.53 2.59 -11.52
C SER A 241 9.49 4.09 -11.84
N CYS A 242 8.78 4.47 -12.90
CA CYS A 242 8.53 5.87 -13.24
C CYS A 242 7.72 6.58 -12.15
N VAL A 243 6.64 5.97 -11.67
CA VAL A 243 5.78 6.53 -10.61
C VAL A 243 6.55 6.71 -9.31
N TYR A 244 7.32 5.72 -8.88
CA TYR A 244 8.16 5.84 -7.68
C TYR A 244 9.23 6.92 -7.86
N MET A 245 9.86 7.01 -9.02
CA MET A 245 10.83 8.06 -9.26
C MET A 245 10.19 9.46 -9.32
N PHE A 246 9.00 9.57 -9.90
CA PHE A 246 8.22 10.82 -9.95
C PHE A 246 7.77 11.26 -8.56
N GLY A 247 7.28 10.33 -7.73
CA GLY A 247 6.92 10.62 -6.34
C GLY A 247 8.10 11.18 -5.54
N PHE A 248 9.31 10.64 -5.77
CA PHE A 248 10.53 11.11 -5.10
C PHE A 248 10.82 12.57 -5.45
N ILE A 249 10.75 12.89 -6.74
CA ILE A 249 10.90 14.26 -7.21
C ILE A 249 9.89 15.18 -6.57
N MET A 250 8.61 14.82 -6.57
CA MET A 250 7.56 15.73 -6.12
C MET A 250 7.72 16.13 -4.65
N MET A 251 8.43 15.32 -3.84
CA MET A 251 8.76 15.63 -2.45
C MET A 251 10.04 16.48 -2.28
N CYS A 252 10.93 16.54 -3.28
CA CYS A 252 12.18 17.29 -3.21
C CYS A 252 12.00 18.83 -3.20
N PRO A 253 11.08 19.45 -3.97
CA PRO A 253 10.84 20.89 -3.92
C PRO A 253 10.54 21.39 -2.52
N GLN A 254 9.79 20.65 -1.71
CA GLN A 254 9.52 21.08 -0.34
C GLN A 254 10.76 21.09 0.53
N LEU A 255 11.57 20.03 0.47
CA LEU A 255 12.85 19.99 1.19
C LEU A 255 13.73 21.19 0.80
N PHE A 256 13.72 21.55 -0.49
CA PHE A 256 14.44 22.71 -0.99
C PHE A 256 13.85 24.04 -0.51
N ILE A 257 12.52 24.21 -0.55
CA ILE A 257 11.82 25.41 -0.10
C ILE A 257 12.04 25.63 1.41
N ASN A 258 11.94 24.56 2.21
CA ASN A 258 12.24 24.62 3.65
C ASN A 258 13.66 25.10 3.91
N TYR A 259 14.62 24.57 3.15
CA TYR A 259 16.01 24.98 3.27
C TYR A 259 16.23 26.45 2.85
N LYS A 260 15.59 26.89 1.76
CA LYS A 260 15.74 28.26 1.21
C LYS A 260 15.05 29.31 2.07
N LEU A 261 13.83 29.04 2.53
CA LEU A 261 13.03 29.96 3.34
C LEU A 261 13.38 29.89 4.83
N LYS A 262 14.16 28.87 5.25
CA LYS A 262 14.52 28.63 6.66
C LYS A 262 13.27 28.54 7.56
N SER A 263 12.17 28.00 7.02
CA SER A 263 10.92 27.77 7.74
C SER A 263 10.21 26.51 7.21
N VAL A 264 9.49 25.81 8.08
CA VAL A 264 8.71 24.60 7.72
C VAL A 264 7.22 24.91 7.78
N ALA A 265 6.44 24.46 6.79
CA ALA A 265 4.98 24.63 6.80
C ALA A 265 4.34 23.89 7.99
N HIS A 266 3.15 24.33 8.41
CA HIS A 266 2.35 23.53 9.35
C HIS A 266 2.05 22.15 8.76
N LEU A 267 2.14 21.12 9.59
CA LEU A 267 1.91 19.73 9.19
C LEU A 267 0.92 19.08 10.14
N PRO A 268 -0.05 18.30 9.62
CA PRO A 268 -0.94 17.52 10.45
C PRO A 268 -0.14 16.39 11.11
N TRP A 269 0.35 16.63 12.34
CA TRP A 269 1.26 15.72 13.04
C TRP A 269 0.66 14.33 13.24
N ARG A 270 -0.65 14.24 13.47
CA ARG A 270 -1.37 12.97 13.61
C ARG A 270 -1.25 12.13 12.34
N GLN A 271 -1.55 12.71 11.18
CA GLN A 271 -1.50 12.00 9.90
C GLN A 271 -0.07 11.63 9.50
N MET A 272 0.89 12.54 9.72
CA MET A 272 2.31 12.30 9.44
C MET A 272 2.88 11.18 10.31
N THR A 273 2.49 11.11 11.58
CA THR A 273 2.90 10.02 12.48
C THR A 273 2.34 8.68 12.02
N TYR A 274 1.07 8.62 11.61
CA TYR A 274 0.48 7.38 11.09
C TYR A 274 1.16 6.92 9.80
N LYS A 275 1.42 7.83 8.86
CA LYS A 275 2.16 7.51 7.63
C LYS A 275 3.57 7.00 7.92
N PHE A 276 4.30 7.65 8.82
CA PHE A 276 5.65 7.21 9.19
C PHE A 276 5.67 5.84 9.89
N LEU A 277 4.73 5.59 10.81
CA LEU A 277 4.62 4.28 11.45
C LEU A 277 4.27 3.19 10.43
N ASN A 278 3.44 3.49 9.44
CA ASN A 278 3.19 2.58 8.32
C ASN A 278 4.47 2.25 7.57
N THR A 279 5.25 3.26 7.19
CA THR A 279 6.48 3.09 6.42
C THR A 279 7.54 2.27 7.17
N ILE A 280 7.73 2.51 8.48
CA ILE A 280 8.60 1.67 9.32
C ILE A 280 8.13 0.21 9.35
N ILE A 281 6.81 -0.01 9.45
CA ILE A 281 6.23 -1.35 9.48
C ILE A 281 6.39 -2.05 8.13
N ASP A 282 6.20 -1.33 7.03
CA ASP A 282 6.43 -1.83 5.68
C ASP A 282 7.90 -2.24 5.46
N ASP A 283 8.84 -1.45 5.99
CA ASP A 283 10.26 -1.78 5.99
C ASP A 283 10.55 -3.04 6.83
N LEU A 284 9.89 -3.20 7.99
CA LEU A 284 10.01 -4.44 8.77
C LEU A 284 9.46 -5.64 8.01
N PHE A 285 8.32 -5.49 7.32
CA PHE A 285 7.77 -6.55 6.49
C PHE A 285 8.64 -6.89 5.29
N ALA A 286 9.31 -5.91 4.72
CA ALA A 286 10.24 -6.12 3.63
C ALA A 286 11.34 -7.15 3.99
N PHE A 287 11.69 -7.28 5.28
CA PHE A 287 12.64 -8.29 5.77
C PHE A 287 12.03 -9.66 6.04
N VAL A 288 10.71 -9.73 6.26
CA VAL A 288 10.03 -10.95 6.77
C VAL A 288 9.15 -11.60 5.71
N ILE A 289 8.51 -10.82 4.86
CA ILE A 289 7.55 -11.25 3.83
C ILE A 289 8.13 -10.92 2.45
N LYS A 290 7.94 -11.82 1.48
CA LYS A 290 8.33 -11.56 0.09
C LYS A 290 7.55 -10.35 -0.43
N MET A 291 8.27 -9.26 -0.68
CA MET A 291 7.79 -8.10 -1.42
C MET A 291 8.70 -7.79 -2.60
N PRO A 292 8.16 -7.18 -3.68
CA PRO A 292 8.96 -6.74 -4.80
C PRO A 292 9.98 -5.70 -4.36
N THR A 293 11.22 -5.84 -4.83
CA THR A 293 12.35 -4.96 -4.46
C THR A 293 12.08 -3.50 -4.79
N LEU A 294 11.37 -3.22 -5.89
CA LEU A 294 10.94 -1.88 -6.29
C LEU A 294 10.02 -1.22 -5.25
N HIS A 295 9.04 -1.96 -4.72
CA HIS A 295 8.15 -1.44 -3.67
C HIS A 295 8.93 -1.18 -2.39
N ARG A 296 9.79 -2.13 -1.97
CA ARG A 296 10.65 -1.98 -0.79
C ARG A 296 11.53 -0.72 -0.85
N LEU A 297 12.14 -0.47 -2.01
CA LEU A 297 12.99 0.71 -2.21
C LEU A 297 12.18 2.01 -2.14
N SER A 298 10.93 2.00 -2.61
CA SER A 298 10.05 3.17 -2.53
C SER A 298 9.61 3.49 -1.09
N VAL A 299 9.35 2.45 -0.28
CA VAL A 299 9.00 2.62 1.14
C VAL A 299 10.19 3.20 1.91
N PHE A 300 11.37 2.57 1.80
CA PHE A 300 12.60 3.05 2.43
C PHE A 300 12.97 4.49 2.05
N ARG A 301 12.71 4.87 0.80
CA ARG A 301 12.87 6.24 0.29
C ARG A 301 11.98 7.23 1.04
N ASP A 302 10.70 6.90 1.24
CA ASP A 302 9.76 7.79 1.94
C ASP A 302 10.18 7.99 3.41
N ASP A 303 10.75 6.96 4.05
CA ASP A 303 11.35 7.06 5.39
C ASP A 303 12.56 8.01 5.43
N LEU A 304 13.49 7.89 4.46
CA LEU A 304 14.64 8.78 4.37
C LEU A 304 14.22 10.24 4.21
N ILE A 305 13.25 10.52 3.32
CA ILE A 305 12.72 11.86 3.12
C ILE A 305 12.08 12.38 4.41
N PHE A 306 11.29 11.54 5.09
CA PHE A 306 10.63 11.90 6.33
C PHE A 306 11.63 12.27 7.44
N LEU A 307 12.73 11.53 7.58
CA LEU A 307 13.80 11.83 8.53
C LEU A 307 14.49 13.17 8.24
N ILE A 308 14.79 13.46 6.97
CA ILE A 308 15.35 14.76 6.57
C ILE A 308 14.35 15.88 6.91
N TYR A 309 13.07 15.63 6.71
CA TYR A 309 12.01 16.58 7.01
C TYR A 309 11.87 16.87 8.52
N LEU A 310 11.96 15.83 9.36
CA LEU A 310 12.02 15.98 10.82
C LEU A 310 13.24 16.80 11.24
N TYR A 311 14.40 16.53 10.63
CA TYR A 311 15.62 17.30 10.88
C TYR A 311 15.45 18.78 10.50
N GLN A 312 14.85 19.07 9.35
CA GLN A 312 14.55 20.44 8.93
C GLN A 312 13.59 21.16 9.88
N ARG A 313 12.57 20.45 10.39
CA ARG A 313 11.65 21.02 11.40
C ARG A 313 12.33 21.28 12.74
N TRP A 314 13.31 20.46 13.12
CA TRP A 314 14.04 20.67 14.36
C TRP A 314 14.91 21.95 14.31
N ILE A 315 15.48 22.25 13.15
CA ILE A 315 16.38 23.42 12.97
C ILE A 315 15.64 24.70 12.53
N TYR A 316 14.49 24.60 11.86
CA TYR A 316 13.75 25.75 11.32
C TYR A 316 12.39 25.96 12.01
N PRO A 317 11.98 27.21 12.28
CA PRO A 317 10.68 27.50 12.88
C PRO A 317 9.50 27.11 11.99
N VAL A 318 8.38 26.75 12.61
CA VAL A 318 7.14 26.38 11.91
C VAL A 318 6.35 27.63 11.52
N ASP A 319 6.12 27.81 10.23
CA ASP A 319 5.30 28.87 9.67
C ASP A 319 3.87 28.38 9.45
N LYS A 320 2.96 28.83 10.33
CA LYS A 320 1.53 28.45 10.33
C LYS A 320 0.74 29.08 9.18
N LYS A 321 1.22 30.15 8.54
CA LYS A 321 0.53 30.82 7.44
C LYS A 321 0.77 30.13 6.09
N ARG A 322 1.75 29.24 6.02
CA ARG A 322 2.11 28.53 4.79
C ARG A 322 1.30 27.25 4.67
N VAL A 323 0.52 27.16 3.59
CA VAL A 323 -0.15 25.92 3.19
C VAL A 323 0.92 24.91 2.76
N ASN A 324 0.86 23.69 3.29
CA ASN A 324 1.79 22.62 2.92
C ASN A 324 1.39 21.96 1.58
N GLU A 325 2.23 21.07 1.06
CA GLU A 325 2.03 20.36 -0.23
C GLU A 325 0.73 19.54 -0.30
N PHE A 326 0.17 19.20 0.85
CA PHE A 326 -1.06 18.43 0.97
C PHE A 326 -2.30 19.32 1.17
N GLY A 327 -2.12 20.66 1.11
CA GLY A 327 -3.21 21.61 1.24
C GLY A 327 -3.60 21.96 2.68
N PHE A 328 -2.80 21.60 3.70
CA PHE A 328 -3.10 21.99 5.09
C PHE A 328 -2.47 23.36 5.41
N GLY A 329 -3.30 24.33 5.80
CA GLY A 329 -2.87 25.54 6.49
C GLY A 329 -2.86 25.34 8.01
N GLY A 330 -2.17 26.23 8.74
CA GLY A 330 -2.20 26.21 10.22
C GLY A 330 -3.59 26.50 10.81
N GLU A 331 -4.47 27.17 10.08
CA GLU A 331 -5.81 27.56 10.54
C GLU A 331 -6.84 26.42 10.44
N ASP A 332 -6.61 25.42 9.58
CA ASP A 332 -7.54 24.29 9.38
C ASP A 332 -7.48 23.26 10.53
N ASP A 333 -6.33 23.15 11.20
CA ASP A 333 -6.11 22.23 12.33
C ASP A 333 -6.74 22.80 13.62
N ASP A 334 -6.66 24.12 13.84
CA ASP A 334 -7.30 24.79 14.99
C ASP A 334 -8.84 24.66 14.93
N GLN A 335 -9.45 24.78 13.73
CA GLN A 335 -10.89 24.52 13.54
C GLN A 335 -11.26 23.04 13.69
N ALA A 336 -10.37 22.12 13.30
CA ALA A 336 -10.58 20.69 13.46
C ALA A 336 -10.50 20.26 14.94
N VAL A 337 -9.62 20.87 15.72
CA VAL A 337 -9.48 20.64 17.17
C VAL A 337 -10.65 21.25 17.94
N GLU A 338 -11.03 22.51 17.67
CA GLU A 338 -12.21 23.13 18.29
C GLU A 338 -13.50 22.35 17.98
N SER A 339 -13.69 21.90 16.73
CA SER A 339 -14.87 21.10 16.38
C SER A 339 -14.88 19.72 17.02
N SER A 340 -13.72 19.11 17.27
CA SER A 340 -13.60 17.83 17.98
C SER A 340 -13.87 17.97 19.48
N GLU A 341 -13.42 19.05 20.12
CA GLU A 341 -13.70 19.35 21.53
C GLU A 341 -15.19 19.68 21.75
N VAL A 342 -15.82 20.42 20.85
CA VAL A 342 -17.26 20.73 20.90
C VAL A 342 -18.12 19.47 20.70
N VAL A 343 -17.67 18.51 19.89
CA VAL A 343 -18.38 17.23 19.71
C VAL A 343 -18.19 16.31 20.94
N ALA A 344 -17.00 16.27 21.52
CA ALA A 344 -16.74 15.51 22.75
C ALA A 344 -17.55 16.06 23.94
N ALA A 345 -17.61 17.39 24.10
CA ALA A 345 -18.42 18.03 25.14
C ALA A 345 -19.93 17.72 24.99
N LYS A 346 -20.45 17.68 23.74
CA LYS A 346 -21.85 17.31 23.46
C LYS A 346 -22.15 15.82 23.70
N GLU A 347 -21.16 14.94 23.54
CA GLU A 347 -21.32 13.52 23.87
C GLU A 347 -21.25 13.26 25.38
N GLU A 348 -20.49 14.06 26.14
CA GLU A 348 -20.49 14.01 27.61
C GLU A 348 -21.78 14.56 28.22
N GLU A 349 -22.34 15.66 27.71
CA GLU A 349 -23.66 16.20 28.14
C GLU A 349 -24.83 15.25 27.84
N LYS A 350 -24.69 14.37 26.84
CA LYS A 350 -25.68 13.33 26.50
C LYS A 350 -25.59 12.07 27.36
N LYS A 351 -24.49 11.90 28.12
CA LYS A 351 -24.32 10.76 29.05
C LYS A 351 -24.65 11.13 30.50
N THR A 352 -24.80 12.41 30.81
CA THR A 352 -25.15 12.94 32.14
C THR A 352 -26.60 13.40 32.29
N ASN A 353 -27.39 13.39 31.21
CA ASN A 353 -28.86 13.43 31.23
C ASN A 353 -29.42 12.07 30.82
#